data_AF-A0A3A9E008-F1
#
_entry.id   AF-A0A3A9E008-F1
#
_cell.length_a   1.000
_cell.length_b   1.000
_cell.length_c   1.000
_cell.angle_alpha   90.00
_cell.angle_beta   90.00
_cell.angle_gamma   90.00
#
_symmetry.space_group_name_H-M   'P 1'
#
loop_
_entity.id
_entity.type
_entity.pdbx_description
1 polymer ?
#
loop_
_entity_poly.entity_id
_entity_poly.type
_entity_poly.pdbx_seq_one_letter_code
_entity_poly.pdbx_strand_id
1 'polypeptide(L)'
;GLVDKLLKEQGNAYGQANDIWKLLSGGKLKVDAATKLQAQKDIAEDGYYGVEQTSSRIVDFAKALTGGDPDKIEEMRAAFEKGYKMATKTWGKELPDISSRTYDAVMKKFDAWKEESANANSANNTSVV
;
A
#
# COMPACT_ATOMS: atom_id res chain seq x y z
N GLY A 1 -12.04 -2.05 12.54
CA GLY A 1 -11.91 -2.66 11.20
C GLY A 1 -11.96 -4.18 11.29
N LEU A 2 -11.90 -4.86 10.15
CA LEU A 2 -11.86 -6.33 10.05
C LEU A 2 -10.75 -6.93 10.93
N VAL A 3 -9.57 -6.31 10.92
CA VAL A 3 -8.43 -6.70 11.75
C VAL A 3 -8.78 -6.65 13.24
N ASP A 4 -9.44 -5.59 13.71
CA ASP A 4 -9.83 -5.47 15.12
C ASP A 4 -10.84 -6.54 15.55
N LYS A 5 -11.76 -6.94 14.66
CA LYS A 5 -12.70 -8.04 14.94
C LYS A 5 -11.99 -9.39 15.01
N LEU A 6 -11.08 -9.67 14.06
CA LEU A 6 -10.27 -10.90 14.06
C LEU A 6 -9.40 -11.01 15.30
N LEU A 7 -8.77 -9.92 15.74
CA LEU A 7 -7.94 -9.87 16.94
C LEU A 7 -8.78 -10.04 18.23
N LYS A 8 -10.01 -9.53 18.26
CA LYS A 8 -10.91 -9.65 19.41
C LYS A 8 -11.59 -11.03 19.50
N GLU A 9 -11.95 -11.64 18.38
CA GLU A 9 -12.59 -12.97 18.35
C GLU A 9 -11.59 -14.10 18.63
N GLN A 10 -10.32 -13.95 18.25
CA GLN A 10 -9.25 -14.86 18.63
C GLN A 10 -8.53 -14.38 19.91
N GLY A 11 -9.29 -14.13 20.97
CA GLY A 11 -8.87 -13.54 22.24
C GLY A 11 -7.81 -14.31 23.07
N ASN A 12 -7.01 -15.17 22.45
CA ASN A 12 -5.87 -15.84 23.07
C ASN A 12 -4.50 -15.44 22.46
N ALA A 13 -4.46 -14.49 21.52
CA ALA A 13 -3.22 -14.00 20.90
C ALA A 13 -2.53 -12.89 21.73
N TYR A 14 -2.64 -12.92 23.06
CA TYR A 14 -1.94 -11.98 23.93
C TYR A 14 -0.52 -12.49 24.20
N GLY A 15 0.35 -12.26 23.22
CA GLY A 15 1.79 -12.50 23.33
C GLY A 15 2.44 -12.45 21.96
N GLN A 16 3.17 -11.37 21.68
CA GLN A 16 4.06 -11.17 20.52
C GLN A 16 3.39 -10.90 19.16
N ALA A 17 3.64 -9.71 18.61
CA ALA A 17 3.26 -9.32 17.24
C ALA A 17 3.69 -10.33 16.17
N ASN A 18 4.77 -11.09 16.42
CA ASN A 18 5.25 -12.16 15.54
C ASN A 18 4.23 -13.30 15.36
N ASP A 19 3.38 -13.55 16.36
CA ASP A 19 2.44 -14.67 16.33
C ASP A 19 1.20 -14.34 15.51
N ILE A 20 0.79 -13.06 15.48
CA ILE A 20 -0.28 -12.57 14.61
C ILE A 20 0.15 -12.66 13.14
N TRP A 21 1.34 -12.19 12.78
CA TRP A 21 1.80 -12.23 11.38
C TRP A 21 2.00 -13.66 10.88
N LYS A 22 2.52 -14.57 11.71
CA LYS A 22 2.60 -16.01 11.38
C LYS A 22 1.22 -16.64 11.17
N LEU A 23 0.24 -16.28 11.99
CA LEU A 23 -1.13 -16.78 11.87
C LEU A 23 -1.78 -16.31 10.56
N LEU A 24 -1.67 -15.01 10.24
CA LEU A 24 -2.21 -14.43 9.01
C LEU A 24 -1.51 -14.99 7.77
N SER A 25 -0.18 -15.04 7.79
CA SER A 25 0.59 -15.56 6.67
C SER A 25 0.33 -17.06 6.48
N GLY A 26 0.04 -17.81 7.55
CA GLY A 26 -0.38 -19.21 7.48
C GLY A 26 -1.66 -19.48 6.66
N GLY A 27 -2.49 -18.48 6.39
CA GLY A 27 -3.64 -18.57 5.48
C GLY A 27 -4.82 -19.43 5.97
N LYS A 28 -4.75 -19.97 7.20
CA LYS A 28 -5.77 -20.86 7.79
C LYS A 28 -6.60 -20.13 8.84
N LEU A 29 -7.22 -19.03 8.45
CA LEU A 29 -8.16 -18.32 9.32
C LEU A 29 -9.58 -18.85 9.08
N LYS A 30 -10.23 -19.31 10.14
CA LYS A 30 -11.67 -19.54 10.11
C LYS A 30 -12.35 -18.21 10.37
N VAL A 31 -13.09 -17.73 9.38
CA VAL A 31 -13.91 -16.52 9.45
C VAL A 31 -15.31 -16.89 8.97
N ASP A 32 -16.32 -16.18 9.46
CA ASP A 32 -17.69 -16.40 8.98
C ASP A 32 -17.84 -15.96 7.50
N ALA A 33 -18.92 -16.44 6.87
CA ALA A 33 -19.15 -16.22 5.46
C ALA A 33 -19.34 -14.73 5.09
N ALA A 34 -19.96 -13.94 5.97
CA ALA A 34 -20.18 -12.52 5.72
C ALA A 34 -18.87 -11.74 5.77
N THR A 35 -18.02 -12.06 6.75
CA THR A 35 -16.67 -11.50 6.88
C THR A 35 -15.80 -11.85 5.68
N LYS A 36 -15.83 -13.10 5.21
CA LYS A 36 -15.10 -13.51 3.99
C LYS A 36 -15.58 -12.76 2.76
N LEU A 37 -16.90 -12.64 2.58
CA LEU A 37 -17.49 -11.94 1.44
C LEU A 37 -17.12 -10.46 1.45
N GLN A 38 -17.13 -9.81 2.62
CA GLN A 38 -16.72 -8.42 2.73
C GLN A 38 -15.23 -8.25 2.39
N ALA A 39 -14.35 -9.11 2.91
CA ALA A 39 -12.93 -9.05 2.58
C ALA A 39 -12.68 -9.22 1.07
N GLN A 40 -13.43 -10.10 0.40
CA GLN A 40 -13.36 -10.27 -1.07
C GLN A 40 -13.77 -9.01 -1.82
N LYS A 41 -14.82 -8.31 -1.36
CA LYS A 41 -15.23 -7.02 -1.93
C LYS A 41 -14.18 -5.95 -1.68
N ASP A 42 -13.61 -5.92 -0.48
CA ASP A 42 -12.64 -4.89 -0.12
C ASP A 42 -11.34 -5.01 -0.93
N ILE A 43 -10.92 -6.22 -1.31
CA ILE A 43 -9.72 -6.45 -2.14
C ILE A 43 -10.00 -6.51 -3.65
N ALA A 44 -11.26 -6.33 -4.07
CA ALA A 44 -11.62 -6.21 -5.47
C ALA A 44 -10.92 -4.99 -6.11
N GLU A 45 -10.90 -4.93 -7.44
CA GLU A 45 -10.18 -3.88 -8.18
C GLU A 45 -10.60 -2.45 -7.79
N ASP A 46 -11.91 -2.24 -7.63
CA ASP A 46 -12.54 -1.00 -7.15
C ASP A 46 -12.72 -0.96 -5.62
N GLY A 47 -12.40 -2.06 -4.96
CA GLY A 47 -12.50 -2.22 -3.51
C GLY A 47 -11.58 -1.27 -2.76
N TYR A 48 -11.92 -0.97 -1.51
CA TYR A 48 -11.14 -0.04 -0.71
C TYR A 48 -9.67 -0.45 -0.59
N TYR A 49 -9.37 -1.75 -0.41
CA TYR A 49 -8.01 -2.32 -0.40
C TYR A 49 -7.57 -2.87 -1.76
N GLY A 50 -8.29 -2.53 -2.84
CA GLY A 50 -7.89 -2.84 -4.21
C GLY A 50 -6.56 -2.20 -4.59
N VAL A 51 -5.94 -2.74 -5.64
CA VAL A 51 -4.63 -2.30 -6.15
C VAL A 51 -4.66 -0.82 -6.51
N GLU A 52 -5.66 -0.39 -7.27
CA GLU A 52 -5.75 0.99 -7.77
C GLU A 52 -5.93 1.98 -6.63
N GLN A 53 -6.92 1.73 -5.78
CA GLN A 53 -7.24 2.59 -4.64
C GLN A 53 -6.11 2.68 -3.63
N THR A 54 -5.47 1.54 -3.31
CA THR A 54 -4.37 1.51 -2.33
C THR A 54 -3.13 2.22 -2.86
N SER A 55 -2.76 1.98 -4.13
CA SER A 55 -1.59 2.64 -4.72
C SER A 55 -1.78 4.15 -4.87
N SER A 56 -2.99 4.62 -5.21
CA SER A 56 -3.29 6.06 -5.26
C SER A 56 -3.11 6.71 -3.89
N ARG A 57 -3.70 6.13 -2.84
CA ARG A 57 -3.55 6.66 -1.46
C ARG A 57 -2.10 6.73 -1.00
N ILE A 58 -1.26 5.77 -1.40
CA ILE A 58 0.17 5.78 -1.04
C ILE A 58 0.88 6.97 -1.70
N VAL A 59 0.64 7.21 -3.00
CA VAL A 59 1.28 8.33 -3.70
C VAL A 59 0.68 9.68 -3.29
N ASP A 60 -0.62 9.76 -3.03
CA ASP A 60 -1.27 10.95 -2.47
C ASP A 60 -0.68 11.29 -1.10
N PHE A 61 -0.42 10.29 -0.26
CA PHE A 61 0.25 10.50 1.02
C PHE A 61 1.69 11.01 0.83
N ALA A 62 2.45 10.46 -0.11
CA ALA A 62 3.79 10.95 -0.44
C ALA A 62 3.77 12.41 -0.95
N LYS A 63 2.81 12.76 -1.80
CA LYS A 63 2.58 14.14 -2.26
C LYS A 63 2.23 15.05 -1.08
N ALA A 64 1.35 14.63 -0.19
CA ALA A 64 0.97 15.40 1.00
C ALA A 64 2.16 15.65 1.94
N LEU A 65 3.02 14.66 2.15
CA LEU A 65 4.21 14.78 2.99
C LEU A 65 5.25 15.76 2.44
N THR A 66 5.38 15.82 1.11
CA THR A 66 6.37 16.64 0.42
C THR A 66 5.83 17.98 -0.03
N GLY A 67 4.53 18.23 0.12
CA GLY A 67 3.86 19.37 -0.51
C GLY A 67 3.82 19.30 -2.04
N GLY A 68 4.03 18.11 -2.63
CA GLY A 68 4.10 17.92 -4.08
C GLY A 68 5.44 18.31 -4.70
N ASP A 69 6.50 18.48 -3.91
CA ASP A 69 7.85 18.85 -4.37
C ASP A 69 8.44 17.78 -5.33
N PRO A 70 8.70 18.12 -6.61
CA PRO A 70 9.30 17.21 -7.58
C PRO A 70 10.68 16.69 -7.18
N ASP A 71 11.47 17.48 -6.45
CA ASP A 71 12.83 17.11 -6.04
C ASP A 71 12.81 16.01 -4.96
N LYS A 72 11.64 15.77 -4.34
CA LYS A 72 11.42 14.76 -3.30
C LYS A 72 10.81 13.46 -3.81
N ILE A 73 10.47 13.35 -5.10
CA ILE A 73 9.82 12.17 -5.67
C ILE A 73 10.67 10.91 -5.45
N GLU A 74 11.96 10.95 -5.78
CA GLU A 74 12.83 9.78 -5.65
C GLU A 74 13.12 9.43 -4.18
N GLU A 75 13.16 10.44 -3.30
CA GLU A 75 13.26 10.22 -1.85
C GLU A 75 12.03 9.43 -1.34
N MET A 76 10.83 9.83 -1.77
CA MET A 76 9.59 9.15 -1.40
C MET A 76 9.46 7.76 -2.01
N ARG A 77 9.89 7.58 -3.27
CA ARG A 77 9.96 6.25 -3.90
C ARG A 77 10.85 5.31 -3.10
N ALA A 78 12.06 5.75 -2.76
CA ALA A 78 13.01 4.95 -1.99
C ALA A 78 12.47 4.63 -0.58
N ALA A 79 11.78 5.58 0.06
CA ALA A 79 11.13 5.37 1.35
C ALA A 79 10.01 4.32 1.25
N PHE A 80 9.19 4.36 0.20
CA PHE A 80 8.18 3.35 -0.06
C PHE A 80 8.78 1.96 -0.31
N GLU A 81 9.82 1.83 -1.14
CA GLU A 81 10.51 0.55 -1.36
C GLU A 81 11.06 -0.04 -0.06
N LYS A 82 11.66 0.81 0.78
CA LYS A 82 12.14 0.41 2.11
C LYS A 82 10.98 -0.06 2.98
N GLY A 83 9.85 0.65 2.98
CA GLY A 83 8.62 0.25 3.65
C GLY A 83 8.11 -1.12 3.20
N TYR A 84 8.07 -1.36 1.89
CA TYR A 84 7.64 -2.64 1.31
C TYR A 84 8.55 -3.81 1.72
N LYS A 85 9.87 -3.60 1.72
CA LYS A 85 10.86 -4.59 2.20
C LYS A 85 10.67 -4.89 3.69
N MET A 86 10.42 -3.86 4.51
CA MET A 86 10.12 -4.06 5.94
C MET A 86 8.80 -4.81 6.15
N ALA A 87 7.76 -4.51 5.38
CA ALA A 87 6.49 -5.23 5.43
C ALA A 87 6.67 -6.71 5.05
N THR A 88 7.43 -7.01 3.99
CA THR A 88 7.76 -8.38 3.58
C THR A 88 8.49 -9.13 4.68
N LYS A 89 9.48 -8.50 5.32
CA LYS A 89 10.21 -9.09 6.46
C LYS A 89 9.29 -9.37 7.65
N THR A 90 8.43 -8.42 8.01
CA THR A 90 7.47 -8.56 9.12
C THR A 90 6.45 -9.65 8.83
N TRP A 91 6.02 -9.80 7.57
CA TRP A 91 5.12 -10.87 7.13
C TRP A 91 5.73 -12.27 7.28
N GLY A 92 7.06 -12.36 7.22
CA GLY A 92 7.83 -13.58 7.50
C GLY A 92 7.88 -14.59 6.35
N LYS A 93 7.28 -14.26 5.20
CA LYS A 93 7.37 -14.99 3.93
C LYS A 93 6.98 -14.06 2.77
N GLU A 94 6.83 -14.61 1.56
CA GLU A 94 6.31 -13.84 0.43
C GLU A 94 4.93 -13.24 0.74
N LEU A 95 4.79 -11.96 0.42
CA LEU A 95 3.52 -11.26 0.51
C LEU A 95 2.54 -11.83 -0.52
N PRO A 96 1.21 -11.76 -0.27
CA PRO A 96 0.22 -12.16 -1.25
C PRO A 96 0.35 -11.38 -2.57
N ASP A 97 -0.07 -11.97 -3.69
CA ASP A 97 0.01 -11.38 -5.06
C ASP A 97 -0.53 -9.94 -5.15
N ILE A 98 -1.61 -9.62 -4.43
CA ILE A 98 -2.15 -8.26 -4.41
C ILE A 98 -1.13 -7.21 -3.93
N SER A 99 -0.20 -7.60 -3.05
CA SER A 99 0.85 -6.72 -2.53
C SER A 99 1.89 -6.37 -3.60
N SER A 100 2.35 -7.34 -4.40
CA SER A 100 3.29 -7.06 -5.50
C SER A 100 2.63 -6.24 -6.61
N ARG A 101 1.39 -6.54 -6.96
CA ARG A 101 0.62 -5.72 -7.91
C ARG A 101 0.43 -4.29 -7.43
N THR A 102 0.21 -4.09 -6.13
CA THR A 102 0.13 -2.75 -5.52
C THR A 102 1.48 -2.05 -5.56
N TYR A 103 2.59 -2.76 -5.30
CA TYR A 103 3.93 -2.21 -5.44
C TYR A 103 4.19 -1.69 -6.86
N ASP A 104 3.89 -2.49 -7.88
CA ASP A 104 4.09 -2.10 -9.28
C ASP A 104 3.25 -0.88 -9.65
N ALA A 105 1.99 -0.82 -9.18
CA ALA A 105 1.11 0.31 -9.41
C ALA A 105 1.62 1.60 -8.73
N VAL A 106 2.18 1.49 -7.52
CA VAL A 106 2.81 2.63 -6.83
C VAL A 106 4.03 3.12 -7.61
N MET A 107 4.90 2.22 -8.09
CA MET A 107 6.07 2.59 -8.88
C MET A 107 5.69 3.37 -10.14
N LYS A 108 4.70 2.86 -10.89
CA LYS A 108 4.18 3.55 -12.07
C LYS A 108 3.60 4.93 -11.75
N LYS A 109 2.95 5.09 -10.59
CA LYS A 109 2.40 6.38 -10.16
C LYS A 109 3.49 7.38 -9.75
N PHE A 110 4.60 6.92 -9.18
CA PHE A 110 5.77 7.77 -8.98
C PHE A 110 6.42 8.17 -10.31
N ASP A 111 6.49 7.26 -11.29
CA ASP A 111 6.97 7.58 -12.65
C ASP A 111 6.10 8.66 -13.30
N ALA A 112 4.77 8.47 -13.28
CA ALA A 112 3.81 9.43 -13.82
C ALA A 112 3.93 10.81 -13.13
N TRP A 113 4.04 10.85 -11.80
CA TRP A 113 4.22 12.12 -11.08
C TRP A 113 5.52 12.82 -11.48
N LYS A 114 6.60 12.07 -11.69
CA LYS A 114 7.87 12.63 -12.17
C LYS A 114 7.75 13.22 -13.57
N GLU A 115 7.11 12.49 -14.48
CA GLU A 115 6.85 12.95 -15.85
C GLU A 115 5.97 14.21 -15.88
N GLU A 116 4.87 14.21 -15.12
CA GLU A 116 3.98 15.36 -14.93
C GLU A 116 4.75 16.60 -14.46
N SER A 117 5.64 16.42 -13.48
CA SER A 117 6.44 17.50 -12.89
C SER A 117 7.47 18.06 -13.89
N ALA A 118 8.09 17.20 -14.70
CA ALA A 118 9.01 17.62 -15.77
C ALA A 118 8.29 18.40 -16.88
N ASN A 119 7.08 17.97 -17.25
CA ASN A 119 6.25 18.61 -18.26
C ASN A 119 5.76 19.99 -17.79
N ALA A 120 5.36 20.12 -16.52
CA ALA A 120 4.96 21.39 -15.93
C ALA A 120 6.11 22.43 -15.95
N ASN A 121 7.34 22.02 -15.61
CA ASN A 121 8.51 22.89 -15.67
C ASN A 121 8.85 23.35 -17.10
N SER A 122 8.63 22.49 -18.09
CA SER A 122 8.86 22.81 -19.50
C SER A 122 7.83 23.81 -20.05
N ALA A 123 6.56 23.68 -19.65
CA ALA A 123 5.50 24.62 -20.02
C ALA A 123 5.71 26.01 -19.41
N ASN A 124 6.16 26.07 -18.15
CA ASN A 124 6.43 27.34 -17.46
C ASN A 124 7.59 28.12 -18.10
N ASN A 125 8.62 27.45 -18.64
CA ASN A 125 9.74 28.11 -19.30
C ASN A 125 9.40 28.64 -20.71
N THR A 126 8.36 28.13 -21.36
CA THR A 126 7.98 28.55 -22.72
C THR A 126 7.08 29.80 -22.71
N SER A 127 6.48 30.14 -21.57
CA SER A 127 5.59 31.29 -21.43
C SER A 127 6.31 32.60 -21.03
N VAL A 128 7.64 32.57 -20.86
CA VAL A 128 8.46 33.72 -20.41
C VAL A 128 9.40 34.25 -21.51
N VAL A 129 9.21 33.83 -22.77
CA VAL A 129 9.97 34.29 -23.95
C VAL A 129 9.08 35.01 -24.94
#